data_AF-A0A654E4E6-F1
#
_entry.id   AF-A0A654E4E6-F1
#
_cell.length_a   1.000
_cell.length_b   1.000
_cell.length_c   1.000
_cell.angle_alpha   90.00
_cell.angle_beta   90.00
_cell.angle_gamma   90.00
#
_symmetry.space_group_name_H-M   'P 1'
#
loop_
_entity.id
_entity.type
_entity.pdbx_description
1 polymer ?
#
loop_
_entity_poly.entity_id
_entity_poly.type
_entity_poly.pdbx_seq_one_letter_code
_entity_poly.pdbx_strand_id
1 'polypeptide(L)'
;MSELLKIATSQLGQKEISGPEDNPTIVNYAKEIGLSWINDDETPWCSVFVGWCALKAGLSYSKSALARSWLHIGTPVNVPEPGDVVVFWRESLLGTSGHVGFFMGYSQDLKRIYCLGGNQGNQVSISAQSAERLLGFRRLAKSTIISLPEGVLRKGDTGEKVVQLQDAMKAANYEVGTSDGVFGAKMDAAIKLLQANGGLKADGVYGPKTKNLLNTILNA
;
A
#
# COMPACT_ATOMS: atom_id res chain seq x y z
N MET A 1 0.72 13.34 -5.78
CA MET A 1 0.21 13.97 -4.54
C MET A 1 -1.10 14.74 -4.77
N SER A 2 -1.24 15.54 -5.84
CA SER A 2 -2.52 16.22 -6.15
C SER A 2 -3.72 15.27 -6.28
N GLU A 3 -3.56 14.14 -6.97
CA GLU A 3 -4.65 13.17 -7.14
C GLU A 3 -5.04 12.48 -5.82
N LEU A 4 -4.06 12.11 -4.99
CA LEU A 4 -4.29 11.53 -3.67
C LEU A 4 -5.13 12.46 -2.78
N LEU A 5 -4.77 13.74 -2.74
CA LEU A 5 -5.53 14.72 -1.95
C LEU A 5 -6.94 14.94 -2.52
N LYS A 6 -7.13 14.99 -3.84
CA LYS A 6 -8.46 15.08 -4.45
C LYS A 6 -9.35 13.91 -4.00
N ILE A 7 -8.85 12.68 -4.10
CA ILE A 7 -9.54 11.48 -3.65
C ILE A 7 -9.90 11.59 -2.16
N ALA A 8 -8.93 11.91 -1.31
CA ALA A 8 -9.17 12.00 0.13
C ALA A 8 -10.19 13.12 0.47
N THR A 9 -10.09 14.29 -0.16
CA THR A 9 -11.04 15.39 0.05
C THR A 9 -12.44 15.11 -0.46
N SER A 10 -12.59 14.26 -1.49
CA SER A 10 -13.90 13.84 -1.99
C SER A 10 -14.72 13.05 -0.96
N GLN A 11 -14.06 12.52 0.06
CA GLN A 11 -14.68 11.75 1.14
C GLN A 11 -14.91 12.58 2.42
N LEU A 12 -14.62 13.88 2.42
CA LEU A 12 -14.89 14.73 3.59
C LEU A 12 -16.35 14.63 4.05
N GLY A 13 -16.54 14.40 5.36
CA GLY A 13 -17.87 14.25 5.96
C GLY A 13 -18.41 12.82 5.97
N GLN A 14 -17.76 11.85 5.32
CA GLN A 14 -18.11 10.44 5.48
C GLN A 14 -17.95 10.02 6.94
N LYS A 15 -18.99 9.45 7.53
CA LYS A 15 -19.10 9.18 8.96
C LYS A 15 -19.64 7.78 9.23
N GLU A 16 -19.15 7.14 10.29
CA GLU A 16 -19.73 5.89 10.81
C GLU A 16 -21.22 6.06 11.14
N ILE A 17 -21.98 4.97 11.02
CA ILE A 17 -23.36 4.91 11.51
C ILE A 17 -23.31 4.32 12.92
N SER A 18 -23.70 5.11 13.93
CA SER A 18 -23.71 4.59 15.30
C SER A 18 -24.83 3.57 15.49
N GLY A 19 -24.50 2.38 15.98
CA GLY A 19 -25.48 1.34 16.32
C GLY A 19 -25.24 0.04 15.56
N PRO A 20 -26.28 -0.77 15.29
CA PRO A 20 -26.13 -2.08 14.66
C PRO A 20 -25.97 -2.03 13.12
N GLU A 21 -25.95 -0.83 12.54
CA GLU A 21 -25.84 -0.61 11.10
C GLU A 21 -24.46 -0.06 10.78
N ASP A 22 -23.80 -0.57 9.75
CA ASP A 22 -22.49 -0.10 9.32
C ASP A 22 -22.61 0.84 8.12
N ASN A 23 -21.74 1.86 8.03
CA ASN A 23 -21.63 2.63 6.81
C ASN A 23 -21.04 1.76 5.68
N PRO A 24 -21.81 1.46 4.60
CA PRO A 24 -21.35 0.55 3.55
C PRO A 24 -20.15 1.10 2.78
N THR A 25 -19.95 2.43 2.75
CA THR A 25 -18.79 3.06 2.14
C THR A 25 -17.52 2.77 2.93
N ILE A 26 -17.57 2.89 4.26
CA ILE A 26 -16.43 2.63 5.14
C ILE A 26 -16.03 1.15 5.09
N VAL A 27 -17.02 0.26 5.16
CA VAL A 27 -16.80 -1.19 4.99
C VAL A 27 -16.20 -1.51 3.61
N ASN A 28 -16.65 -0.82 2.56
CA ASN A 28 -16.11 -1.04 1.22
C ASN A 28 -14.65 -0.60 1.07
N TYR A 29 -14.19 0.41 1.82
CA TYR A 29 -12.77 0.77 1.84
C TYR A 29 -11.89 -0.42 2.24
N ALA A 30 -12.27 -1.13 3.31
CA ALA A 30 -11.53 -2.29 3.79
C ALA A 30 -11.52 -3.45 2.78
N LYS A 31 -12.68 -3.73 2.16
CA LYS A 31 -12.82 -4.77 1.13
C LYS A 31 -11.89 -4.53 -0.06
N GLU A 32 -11.86 -3.31 -0.58
CA GLU A 32 -11.06 -2.98 -1.77
C GLU A 32 -9.54 -3.06 -1.54
N ILE A 33 -9.09 -2.80 -0.31
CA ILE A 33 -7.66 -2.92 0.06
C ILE A 33 -7.27 -4.33 0.51
N GLY A 34 -8.17 -5.31 0.37
CA GLY A 34 -7.92 -6.72 0.69
C GLY A 34 -8.05 -7.08 2.18
N LEU A 35 -8.62 -6.19 3.01
CA LEU A 35 -8.91 -6.43 4.43
C LEU A 35 -10.37 -6.81 4.62
N SER A 36 -10.85 -7.77 3.83
CA SER A 36 -12.27 -8.20 3.82
C SER A 36 -12.77 -8.83 5.13
N TRP A 37 -11.87 -9.11 6.07
CA TRP A 37 -12.19 -9.54 7.42
C TRP A 37 -12.68 -8.40 8.31
N ILE A 38 -12.47 -7.14 7.91
CA ILE A 38 -13.09 -5.96 8.53
C ILE A 38 -14.44 -5.75 7.84
N ASN A 39 -15.51 -6.01 8.59
CA ASN A 39 -16.88 -5.98 8.09
C ASN A 39 -17.77 -4.99 8.87
N ASP A 40 -17.20 -4.23 9.79
CA ASP A 40 -17.84 -3.16 10.57
C ASP A 40 -17.14 -1.82 10.37
N ASP A 41 -17.78 -0.72 10.79
CA ASP A 41 -17.19 0.63 10.82
C ASP A 41 -16.70 1.05 12.23
N GLU A 42 -16.85 0.18 13.23
CA GLU A 42 -16.37 0.35 14.61
C GLU A 42 -14.87 0.03 14.76
N THR A 43 -14.31 -0.80 13.89
CA THR A 43 -12.87 -1.07 13.82
C THR A 43 -12.12 0.21 13.41
N PRO A 44 -11.09 0.66 14.15
CA PRO A 44 -10.33 1.87 13.81
C PRO A 44 -9.85 1.91 12.34
N TRP A 45 -10.55 2.67 11.51
CA TRP A 45 -10.38 2.69 10.05
C TRP A 45 -9.53 3.87 9.52
N CYS A 46 -8.76 4.55 10.37
CA CYS A 46 -7.82 5.58 9.93
C CYS A 46 -6.81 5.03 8.90
N SER A 47 -6.22 3.86 9.17
CA SER A 47 -5.30 3.18 8.25
C SER A 47 -6.01 2.65 7.00
N VAL A 48 -7.23 2.14 7.16
CA VAL A 48 -8.07 1.65 6.06
C VAL A 48 -8.35 2.77 5.06
N PHE A 49 -8.76 3.95 5.55
CA PHE A 49 -9.01 5.12 4.71
C PHE A 49 -7.77 5.57 3.94
N VAL A 50 -6.62 5.69 4.62
CA VAL A 50 -5.36 6.09 3.97
C VAL A 50 -4.93 5.04 2.94
N GLY A 51 -5.12 3.75 3.24
CA GLY A 51 -4.88 2.64 2.32
C GLY A 51 -5.74 2.72 1.08
N TRP A 52 -7.04 2.97 1.24
CA TRP A 52 -7.98 3.09 0.13
C TRP A 52 -7.67 4.30 -0.76
N CYS A 53 -7.37 5.46 -0.16
CA CYS A 53 -6.96 6.65 -0.91
C CYS A 53 -5.68 6.39 -1.73
N ALA A 54 -4.70 5.72 -1.12
CA ALA A 54 -3.46 5.34 -1.80
C ALA A 54 -3.72 4.36 -2.95
N LEU A 55 -4.54 3.32 -2.74
CA LEU A 55 -4.96 2.38 -3.78
C LEU A 55 -5.59 3.11 -4.97
N LYS A 56 -6.57 4.00 -4.73
CA LYS A 56 -7.26 4.77 -5.78
C LYS A 56 -6.32 5.73 -6.52
N ALA A 57 -5.32 6.26 -5.84
CA ALA A 57 -4.28 7.09 -6.44
C ALA A 57 -3.19 6.28 -7.18
N GLY A 58 -3.27 4.93 -7.18
CA GLY A 58 -2.24 4.05 -7.74
C GLY A 58 -0.90 4.15 -7.00
N LEU A 59 -0.94 4.28 -5.67
CA LEU A 59 0.22 4.43 -4.78
C LEU A 59 0.42 3.18 -3.90
N SER A 60 1.66 2.93 -3.49
CA SER A 60 1.99 1.86 -2.53
C SER A 60 1.31 2.10 -1.18
N TYR A 61 0.82 1.06 -0.51
CA TYR A 61 0.12 1.16 0.78
C TYR A 61 0.40 -0.05 1.69
N SER A 62 0.11 0.07 2.99
CA SER A 62 0.56 -0.88 4.02
C SER A 62 -0.17 -2.21 4.09
N LYS A 63 -1.33 -2.35 3.41
CA LYS A 63 -2.23 -3.53 3.50
C LYS A 63 -2.52 -3.94 4.95
N SER A 64 -2.59 -2.98 5.86
CA SER A 64 -2.77 -3.21 7.29
C SER A 64 -3.73 -2.20 7.89
N ALA A 65 -4.52 -2.63 8.87
CA ALA A 65 -5.37 -1.75 9.67
C ALA A 65 -4.57 -0.94 10.71
N LEU A 66 -3.29 -1.27 10.94
CA LEU A 66 -2.47 -0.62 11.96
C LEU A 66 -1.86 0.69 11.45
N ALA A 67 -2.15 1.81 12.11
CA ALA A 67 -1.59 3.11 11.76
C ALA A 67 -0.05 3.14 11.70
N ARG A 68 0.63 2.45 12.62
CA ARG A 68 2.11 2.42 12.67
C ARG A 68 2.75 1.63 11.52
N SER A 69 2.01 0.77 10.82
CA SER A 69 2.52 0.03 9.65
C SER A 69 3.03 0.96 8.54
N TRP A 70 2.46 2.16 8.45
CA TRP A 70 2.84 3.16 7.46
C TRP A 70 4.28 3.66 7.63
N LEU A 71 4.91 3.49 8.80
CA LEU A 71 6.33 3.79 8.99
C LEU A 71 7.27 2.94 8.12
N HIS A 72 6.77 1.92 7.43
CA HIS A 72 7.56 1.08 6.53
C HIS A 72 7.19 1.25 5.06
N ILE A 73 6.28 2.17 4.73
CA ILE A 73 5.78 2.38 3.36
C ILE A 73 6.31 3.69 2.79
N GLY A 74 6.77 3.65 1.54
CA GLY A 74 7.29 4.82 0.85
C GLY A 74 8.61 5.33 1.43
N THR A 75 9.00 6.53 1.03
CA THR A 75 10.27 7.15 1.43
C THR A 75 10.07 8.00 2.69
N PRO A 76 10.90 7.87 3.75
CA PRO A 76 10.87 8.80 4.88
C PRO A 76 11.23 10.21 4.43
N VAL A 77 10.51 11.22 4.93
CA VAL A 77 10.79 12.63 4.63
C VAL A 77 10.82 13.48 5.89
N ASN A 78 11.75 14.45 5.94
CA ASN A 78 11.88 15.41 7.05
C ASN A 78 11.23 16.77 6.74
N VAL A 79 10.97 17.03 5.46
CA VAL A 79 10.27 18.24 4.98
C VAL A 79 9.00 17.77 4.27
N PRO A 80 7.88 17.60 5.00
CA PRO A 80 6.66 17.05 4.43
C PRO A 80 5.97 18.05 3.50
N GLU A 81 5.33 17.53 2.46
CA GLU A 81 4.46 18.24 1.54
C GLU A 81 3.00 17.79 1.74
N PRO A 82 2.00 18.63 1.47
CA PRO A 82 0.61 18.21 1.52
C PRO A 82 0.37 16.91 0.73
N GLY A 83 -0.20 15.91 1.41
CA GLY A 83 -0.43 14.58 0.85
C GLY A 83 0.62 13.52 1.25
N ASP A 84 1.74 13.91 1.86
CA ASP A 84 2.61 12.93 2.53
C ASP A 84 1.85 12.28 3.69
N VAL A 85 2.06 10.99 3.90
CA VAL A 85 1.46 10.27 5.02
C VAL A 85 2.14 10.74 6.31
N VAL A 86 1.34 11.07 7.32
CA VAL A 86 1.80 11.40 8.67
C VAL A 86 1.33 10.33 9.65
N VAL A 87 2.26 9.88 10.50
CA VAL A 87 1.98 8.83 11.50
C VAL A 87 2.23 9.39 12.90
N PHE A 88 1.28 9.15 13.80
CA PHE A 88 1.35 9.55 15.21
C PHE A 88 1.28 8.34 16.12
N TRP A 89 1.92 8.41 17.29
CA TRP A 89 1.66 7.46 18.37
C TRP A 89 0.38 7.83 19.13
N ARG A 90 -0.28 6.83 19.70
CA ARG A 90 -1.37 6.99 20.67
C ARG A 90 -1.03 6.23 21.93
N GLU A 91 -1.46 6.75 23.08
CA GLU A 91 -1.22 6.22 24.43
C GLU A 91 0.25 6.22 24.86
N SER A 92 1.14 5.55 24.12
CA SER A 92 2.58 5.49 24.40
C SER A 92 3.41 5.54 23.12
N LEU A 93 4.55 6.25 23.18
CA LEU A 93 5.53 6.33 22.10
C LEU A 93 6.02 4.94 21.66
N LEU A 94 6.23 4.03 22.62
CA LEU A 94 6.72 2.67 22.39
C LEU A 94 5.58 1.64 22.22
N GLY A 95 4.32 2.07 22.32
CA GLY A 95 3.15 1.21 22.14
C GLY A 95 2.86 0.87 20.67
N THR A 96 1.85 0.03 20.46
CA THR A 96 1.39 -0.36 19.11
C THR A 96 0.28 0.55 18.57
N SER A 97 -0.42 1.26 19.46
CA SER A 97 -1.50 2.19 19.11
C SER A 97 -0.96 3.44 18.41
N GLY A 98 -1.71 3.93 17.42
CA GLY A 98 -1.31 5.08 16.61
C GLY A 98 -2.46 5.70 15.83
N HIS A 99 -2.15 6.77 15.11
CA HIS A 99 -3.06 7.44 14.17
C HIS A 99 -2.32 7.74 12.87
N VAL A 100 -3.03 7.73 11.75
CA VAL A 100 -2.46 8.01 10.44
C VAL A 100 -3.41 8.87 9.60
N GLY A 101 -2.83 9.75 8.80
CA GLY A 101 -3.55 10.60 7.85
C GLY A 101 -2.60 11.18 6.80
N PHE A 102 -3.09 12.13 6.02
CA PHE A 102 -2.31 12.92 5.07
C PHE A 102 -1.97 14.28 5.69
N PHE A 103 -0.70 14.65 5.67
CA PHE A 103 -0.22 15.96 6.10
C PHE A 103 -0.88 17.06 5.27
N MET A 104 -1.35 18.12 5.92
CA MET A 104 -1.94 19.30 5.28
C MET A 104 -1.15 20.59 5.58
N GLY A 105 -0.33 20.60 6.63
CA GLY A 105 0.43 21.77 7.06
C GLY A 105 0.68 21.77 8.56
N TYR A 106 1.49 22.73 9.01
CA TYR A 106 1.68 23.03 10.43
C TYR A 106 0.79 24.19 10.87
N SER A 107 0.48 24.26 12.17
CA SER A 107 0.03 25.52 12.78
C SER A 107 1.15 26.56 12.74
N GLN A 108 0.79 27.84 12.87
CA GLN A 108 1.76 28.94 12.86
C GLN A 108 2.84 28.80 13.95
N ASP A 109 2.48 28.23 15.10
CA ASP A 109 3.40 27.99 16.22
C ASP A 109 4.16 26.64 16.12
N LEU A 110 3.96 25.89 15.04
CA LEU A 110 4.53 24.56 14.77
C LEU A 110 4.18 23.48 15.81
N LYS A 111 3.31 23.76 16.78
CA LYS A 111 2.92 22.80 17.82
C LYS A 111 1.89 21.79 17.34
N ARG A 112 1.22 22.06 16.21
CA ARG A 112 0.19 21.21 15.65
C ARG A 112 0.48 20.89 14.19
N ILE A 113 0.09 19.68 13.80
CA ILE A 113 0.07 19.20 12.44
C ILE A 113 -1.39 19.03 12.02
N TYR A 114 -1.79 19.73 10.96
CA TYR A 114 -3.09 19.51 10.34
C TYR A 114 -3.01 18.25 9.48
N CYS A 115 -3.93 17.31 9.70
CA CYS A 115 -4.01 16.08 8.93
C CYS A 115 -5.43 15.78 8.44
N LEU A 116 -5.53 15.44 7.16
CA LEU A 116 -6.72 14.89 6.52
C LEU A 116 -6.71 13.36 6.72
N GLY A 117 -7.72 12.82 7.39
CA GLY A 117 -7.74 11.38 7.70
C GLY A 117 -9.13 10.87 8.01
N GLY A 118 -9.27 9.55 7.97
CA GLY A 118 -10.47 8.82 8.37
C GLY A 118 -10.48 8.57 9.88
N ASN A 119 -11.66 8.26 10.40
CA ASN A 119 -11.91 8.02 11.82
C ASN A 119 -11.37 9.11 12.76
N GLN A 120 -11.55 10.38 12.39
CA GLN A 120 -11.22 11.54 13.22
C GLN A 120 -12.50 12.11 13.81
N GLY A 121 -12.93 11.55 14.94
CA GLY A 121 -14.28 11.74 15.46
C GLY A 121 -15.31 10.95 14.66
N ASN A 122 -14.96 9.70 14.32
CA ASN A 122 -15.78 8.75 13.57
C ASN A 122 -16.15 9.24 12.16
N GLN A 123 -15.36 10.17 11.62
CA GLN A 123 -15.56 10.74 10.29
C GLN A 123 -14.25 10.99 9.55
N VAL A 124 -14.35 11.16 8.22
CA VAL A 124 -13.32 11.79 7.41
C VAL A 124 -13.37 13.30 7.64
N SER A 125 -12.27 13.87 8.12
CA SER A 125 -12.16 15.30 8.42
C SER A 125 -10.71 15.78 8.32
N ILE A 126 -10.51 17.09 8.49
CA ILE A 126 -9.20 17.64 8.82
C ILE A 126 -9.16 17.86 10.33
N SER A 127 -8.16 17.30 11.01
CA SER A 127 -7.96 17.48 12.45
C SER A 127 -6.55 18.02 12.73
N ALA A 128 -6.38 18.65 13.89
CA ALA A 128 -5.07 19.14 14.34
C ALA A 128 -4.52 18.20 15.41
N GLN A 129 -3.39 17.57 15.14
CA GLN A 129 -2.70 16.65 16.05
C GLN A 129 -1.49 17.33 16.68
N SER A 130 -1.13 16.96 17.91
CA SER A 130 0.07 17.48 18.56
C SER A 130 1.32 17.01 17.81
N ALA A 131 2.24 17.94 17.51
CA ALA A 131 3.52 17.62 16.90
C ALA A 131 4.40 16.71 17.77
N GLU A 132 4.22 16.74 19.10
CA GLU A 132 4.90 15.84 20.05
C GLU A 132 4.52 14.36 19.84
N ARG A 133 3.39 14.11 19.19
CA ARG A 133 2.93 12.74 18.88
C ARG A 133 3.51 12.18 17.59
N LEU A 134 4.25 12.98 16.83
CA LEU A 134 4.77 12.59 15.53
C LEU A 134 5.74 11.42 15.64
N LEU A 135 5.49 10.37 14.86
CA LEU A 135 6.42 9.26 14.63
C LEU A 135 7.21 9.43 13.34
N GLY A 136 6.62 10.06 12.32
CA GLY A 136 7.31 10.40 11.09
C GLY A 136 6.38 10.66 9.91
N PHE A 137 6.99 11.12 8.81
CA PHE A 137 6.32 11.35 7.54
C PHE A 137 6.82 10.38 6.48
N ARG A 138 5.94 10.05 5.53
CA ARG A 138 6.21 9.10 4.45
C ARG A 138 5.65 9.60 3.14
N ARG A 139 6.52 9.73 2.14
CA ARG A 139 6.14 10.04 0.77
C ARG A 139 5.88 8.75 0.01
N LEU A 140 4.63 8.55 -0.37
CA LEU A 140 4.22 7.35 -1.09
C LEU A 140 4.78 7.38 -2.51
N ALA A 141 5.27 6.22 -2.96
CA ALA A 141 5.64 6.01 -4.36
C ALA A 141 4.42 5.55 -5.14
N LYS A 142 4.47 5.71 -6.48
CA LYS A 142 3.53 4.98 -7.34
C LYS A 142 3.62 3.50 -6.96
N SER A 143 2.46 2.89 -6.80
CA SER A 143 2.37 1.45 -6.67
C SER A 143 2.94 0.90 -7.95
N THR A 144 4.13 0.33 -7.87
CA THR A 144 4.54 -0.74 -8.77
C THR A 144 3.66 -1.93 -8.39
N ILE A 145 2.36 -1.85 -8.69
CA ILE A 145 1.62 -3.04 -9.07
C ILE A 145 2.31 -3.44 -10.36
N ILE A 146 3.37 -4.23 -10.24
CA ILE A 146 3.91 -4.85 -11.42
C ILE A 146 2.80 -5.76 -11.89
N SER A 147 2.15 -5.34 -12.97
CA SER A 147 1.09 -6.12 -13.59
C SER A 147 1.73 -7.42 -14.03
N LEU A 148 1.53 -8.45 -13.20
CA LEU A 148 2.06 -9.76 -13.48
C LEU A 148 1.30 -10.31 -14.69
N PRO A 149 1.99 -10.76 -15.74
CA PRO A 149 1.32 -11.18 -16.95
C PRO A 149 0.34 -12.32 -16.67
N GLU A 150 -0.79 -12.27 -17.35
CA GLU A 150 -1.77 -13.36 -17.34
C GLU A 150 -1.38 -14.49 -18.30
N GLY A 151 -1.69 -15.72 -17.90
CA GLY A 151 -1.43 -16.93 -18.67
C GLY A 151 -0.18 -17.68 -18.20
N VAL A 152 0.25 -18.63 -19.03
CA VAL A 152 1.43 -19.46 -18.77
C VAL A 152 2.56 -19.02 -19.69
N LEU A 153 3.72 -18.70 -19.13
CA LEU A 153 4.94 -18.35 -19.88
C LEU A 153 6.06 -19.36 -19.59
N ARG A 154 6.84 -19.70 -20.60
CA ARG A 154 7.94 -20.66 -20.52
C ARG A 154 9.08 -20.28 -21.48
N LYS A 155 10.21 -20.97 -21.33
CA LYS A 155 11.37 -20.80 -22.22
C LYS A 155 10.98 -20.88 -23.70
N GLY A 156 11.40 -19.87 -24.47
CA GLY A 156 11.08 -19.72 -25.90
C GLY A 156 9.93 -18.75 -26.18
N ASP A 157 9.10 -18.42 -25.19
CA ASP A 157 8.06 -17.41 -25.36
C ASP A 157 8.67 -16.02 -25.55
N THR A 158 7.96 -15.16 -26.29
CA THR A 158 8.39 -13.78 -26.55
C THR A 158 7.22 -12.80 -26.46
N GLY A 159 7.53 -11.51 -26.32
CA GLY A 159 6.57 -10.40 -26.40
C GLY A 159 6.39 -9.64 -25.09
N GLU A 160 5.40 -8.73 -25.08
CA GLU A 160 5.19 -7.77 -23.99
C GLU A 160 4.94 -8.43 -22.63
N LYS A 161 4.24 -9.57 -22.60
CA LYS A 161 4.04 -10.35 -21.37
C LYS A 161 5.35 -10.84 -20.78
N VAL A 162 6.34 -11.17 -21.62
CA VAL A 162 7.66 -11.59 -21.14
C VAL A 162 8.42 -10.39 -20.57
N VAL A 163 8.33 -9.21 -21.20
CA VAL A 163 8.89 -7.95 -20.66
C VAL A 163 8.33 -7.67 -19.26
N GLN A 164 7.00 -7.75 -19.12
CA GLN A 164 6.33 -7.55 -17.83
C GLN A 164 6.83 -8.53 -16.76
N LEU A 165 7.00 -9.81 -17.11
CA LEU A 165 7.55 -10.79 -16.18
C LEU A 165 9.02 -10.50 -15.82
N GLN A 166 9.83 -10.07 -16.79
CA GLN A 166 11.23 -9.72 -16.56
C GLN A 166 11.35 -8.54 -15.59
N ASP A 167 10.54 -7.50 -15.77
CA ASP A 167 10.50 -6.34 -14.86
C ASP A 167 10.05 -6.74 -13.46
N ALA A 168 9.06 -7.62 -13.36
CA ALA A 168 8.58 -8.18 -12.09
C ALA A 168 9.67 -8.93 -11.34
N MET A 169 10.39 -9.81 -12.02
CA MET A 169 11.47 -10.59 -11.42
C MET A 169 12.61 -9.70 -10.93
N LYS A 170 12.96 -8.64 -11.67
CA LYS A 170 13.99 -7.66 -11.26
C LYS A 170 13.60 -6.92 -9.99
N ALA A 171 12.35 -6.48 -9.90
CA ALA A 171 11.85 -5.82 -8.69
C ALA A 171 11.79 -6.78 -7.49
N ALA A 172 11.60 -8.08 -7.75
CA ALA A 172 11.75 -9.15 -6.75
C ALA A 172 13.22 -9.56 -6.52
N ASN A 173 14.18 -8.79 -7.05
CA ASN A 173 15.62 -8.98 -6.88
C ASN A 173 16.19 -10.28 -7.50
N TYR A 174 15.58 -10.75 -8.61
CA TYR A 174 16.07 -11.88 -9.41
C TYR A 174 16.71 -11.41 -10.72
N GLU A 175 17.87 -11.98 -11.04
CA GLU A 175 18.64 -11.69 -12.25
C GLU A 175 18.07 -12.43 -13.47
N VAL A 176 17.34 -11.72 -14.32
CA VAL A 176 16.74 -12.26 -15.55
C VAL A 176 17.41 -11.79 -16.84
N GLY A 177 18.38 -10.86 -16.74
CA GLY A 177 18.97 -10.16 -17.88
C GLY A 177 18.17 -8.93 -18.30
N THR A 178 18.27 -8.53 -19.57
CA THR A 178 17.55 -7.36 -20.10
C THR A 178 16.05 -7.65 -20.22
N SER A 179 15.19 -6.63 -20.05
CA SER A 179 13.75 -6.78 -20.30
C SER A 179 13.46 -6.67 -21.80
N ASP A 180 14.02 -7.60 -22.56
CA ASP A 180 13.99 -7.65 -24.03
C ASP A 180 12.76 -8.37 -24.59
N GLY A 181 11.93 -8.93 -23.72
CA GLY A 181 10.74 -9.67 -24.10
C GLY A 181 11.05 -11.06 -24.62
N VAL A 182 12.23 -11.63 -24.32
CA VAL A 182 12.60 -13.00 -24.70
C VAL A 182 12.78 -13.87 -23.46
N PHE A 183 12.01 -14.96 -23.37
CA PHE A 183 12.12 -15.91 -22.27
C PHE A 183 13.28 -16.88 -22.55
N GLY A 184 14.51 -16.36 -22.38
CA GLY A 184 15.76 -17.07 -22.61
C GLY A 184 16.23 -17.95 -21.44
N ALA A 185 17.47 -18.43 -21.53
CA ALA A 185 18.06 -19.31 -20.51
C ALA A 185 18.22 -18.65 -19.13
N LYS A 186 18.55 -17.34 -19.09
CA LYS A 186 18.63 -16.59 -17.83
C LYS A 186 17.28 -16.50 -17.14
N MET A 187 16.23 -16.26 -17.92
CA MET A 187 14.86 -16.19 -17.43
C MET A 187 14.37 -17.55 -16.89
N ASP A 188 14.64 -18.64 -17.60
CA ASP A 188 14.36 -20.01 -17.14
C ASP A 188 15.06 -20.35 -15.83
N ALA A 189 16.35 -20.00 -15.71
CA ALA A 189 17.11 -20.20 -14.48
C ALA A 189 16.54 -19.37 -13.31
N ALA A 190 16.18 -18.12 -13.55
CA ALA A 190 15.61 -17.24 -12.54
C ALA A 190 14.24 -17.72 -12.05
N ILE A 191 13.38 -18.21 -12.94
CA ILE A 191 12.08 -18.77 -12.53
C ILE A 191 12.27 -20.05 -11.71
N LYS A 192 13.20 -20.92 -12.10
CA LYS A 192 13.54 -22.12 -11.30
C LYS A 192 14.06 -21.74 -9.92
N LEU A 193 14.90 -20.72 -9.83
CA LEU A 193 15.42 -20.21 -8.56
C LEU A 193 14.30 -19.64 -7.68
N LEU A 194 13.43 -18.80 -8.25
CA LEU A 194 12.24 -18.29 -7.56
C LEU A 194 11.38 -19.43 -7.02
N GLN A 195 11.06 -20.41 -7.87
CA GLN A 195 10.26 -21.57 -7.50
C GLN A 195 10.90 -22.37 -6.36
N ALA A 196 12.21 -22.64 -6.45
CA ALA A 196 12.95 -23.35 -5.41
C ALA A 196 12.93 -22.59 -4.08
N ASN A 197 13.15 -21.27 -4.11
CA ASN A 197 13.11 -20.41 -2.93
C ASN A 197 11.72 -20.38 -2.27
N GLY A 198 10.65 -20.49 -3.07
CA GLY A 198 9.27 -20.56 -2.58
C GLY A 198 8.73 -21.96 -2.34
N GLY A 199 9.56 -23.01 -2.36
CA GLY A 199 9.15 -24.39 -2.11
C GLY A 199 8.25 -25.00 -3.19
N LEU A 200 8.25 -24.43 -4.40
CA LEU A 200 7.57 -24.98 -5.58
C LEU A 200 8.48 -25.93 -6.34
N LYS A 201 7.89 -26.79 -7.17
CA LYS A 201 8.67 -27.56 -8.15
C LYS A 201 9.33 -26.58 -9.13
N ALA A 202 10.67 -26.63 -9.22
CA ALA A 202 11.46 -25.78 -10.09
C ALA A 202 11.41 -26.25 -11.57
N ASP A 203 10.24 -26.14 -12.20
CA ASP A 203 10.00 -26.54 -13.59
C ASP A 203 10.33 -25.46 -14.63
N GLY A 204 10.62 -24.23 -14.20
CA GLY A 204 10.94 -23.11 -15.10
C GLY A 204 9.72 -22.49 -15.78
N VAL A 205 8.51 -22.90 -15.40
CA VAL A 205 7.26 -22.41 -15.99
C VAL A 205 6.63 -21.36 -15.08
N TYR A 206 6.40 -20.18 -15.65
CA TYR A 206 5.57 -19.18 -15.01
C TYR A 206 4.09 -19.54 -15.22
N GLY A 207 3.45 -20.09 -14.19
CA GLY A 207 2.01 -20.36 -14.15
C GLY A 207 1.37 -19.80 -12.87
N PRO A 208 0.10 -20.13 -12.56
CA PRO A 208 -0.64 -19.52 -11.46
C PRO A 208 0.06 -19.59 -10.09
N LYS A 209 0.72 -20.72 -9.78
CA LYS A 209 1.47 -20.88 -8.52
C LYS A 209 2.71 -19.97 -8.46
N THR A 210 3.50 -19.93 -9.54
CA THR A 210 4.67 -19.05 -9.67
C THR A 210 4.26 -17.57 -9.61
N LYS A 211 3.14 -17.21 -10.27
CA LYS A 211 2.56 -15.86 -10.22
C LYS A 211 2.19 -15.46 -8.80
N ASN A 212 1.47 -16.31 -8.06
CA ASN A 212 1.08 -16.02 -6.69
C ASN A 212 2.29 -15.87 -5.75
N LEU A 213 3.32 -16.70 -5.93
CA LEU A 213 4.58 -16.58 -5.20
C LEU A 213 5.28 -15.25 -5.50
N LEU A 214 5.45 -14.91 -6.77
CA LEU A 214 6.09 -13.66 -7.19
C LEU A 214 5.30 -12.44 -6.68
N ASN A 215 3.96 -12.50 -6.76
CA ASN A 215 3.09 -11.47 -6.21
C ASN A 215 3.30 -11.31 -4.70
N THR A 216 3.45 -12.41 -3.97
CA THR A 216 3.71 -12.36 -2.52
C THR A 216 5.02 -11.64 -2.24
N ILE A 217 6.10 -11.96 -2.97
CA ILE A 217 7.41 -11.32 -2.80
C ILE A 217 7.37 -9.83 -3.12
N LEU A 218 6.68 -9.45 -4.21
CA LEU A 218 6.55 -8.04 -4.61
C LEU A 218 5.67 -7.19 -3.67
N ASN A 219 4.91 -7.84 -2.80
CA ASN A 219 3.99 -7.20 -1.87
C ASN A 219 4.28 -7.51 -0.40
N ALA A 220 5.41 -8.16 -0.11
CA ALA A 220 5.92 -8.44 1.23
C ALA A 220 6.72 -7.25 1.76
#